data_AF-A0A497BJS3-F1
#
_entry.id   AF-A0A497BJS3-F1
#
_cell.length_a   1.000
_cell.length_b   1.000
_cell.length_c   1.000
_cell.angle_alpha   90.00
_cell.angle_beta   90.00
_cell.angle_gamma   90.00
#
_symmetry.space_group_name_H-M   'P 1'
#
loop_
_entity.id
_entity.type
_entity.pdbx_description
1 polymer ?
#
loop_
_entity_poly.entity_id
_entity_poly.type
_entity_poly.pdbx_seq_one_letter_code
_entity_poly.pdbx_strand_id
1 'polypeptide(L)'
;MANNRRDKFERQTAVGTHTVAALTGATATPGVMQALIDQELAGEREQERKHPRRPTEVRRRQRRLSLVFSVSNKDAVRRLRDLATKWNIFANNGAPNVSAVAEYLLMPRLEAAERGEIEPPDSGEKDEMWF
;
A
#
# COMPACT_ATOMS: atom_id res chain seq x y z
N MET A 1 15.76 1.05 -23.60
CA MET A 1 14.37 1.32 -24.05
C MET A 1 13.58 1.93 -22.90
N ALA A 2 13.60 3.26 -22.78
CA ALA A 2 12.86 3.99 -21.76
C ALA A 2 12.31 5.26 -22.44
N ASN A 3 11.03 5.26 -22.86
CA ASN A 3 10.42 6.48 -23.43
C ASN A 3 8.88 6.59 -23.34
N ASN A 4 8.16 5.67 -22.68
CA ASN A 4 6.70 5.67 -22.75
C ASN A 4 5.95 6.45 -21.64
N ARG A 5 6.65 7.10 -20.70
CA ARG A 5 6.00 7.81 -19.57
C ARG A 5 5.92 9.33 -19.74
N ARG A 6 6.85 9.96 -20.46
CA ARG A 6 6.84 11.42 -20.67
C ARG A 6 5.79 11.87 -21.69
N ASP A 7 5.61 11.09 -22.76
CA ASP A 7 4.66 11.40 -23.84
C ASP A 7 3.18 11.37 -23.38
N LYS A 8 2.86 10.64 -22.31
CA LYS A 8 1.49 10.65 -21.74
C LYS A 8 1.15 11.91 -20.94
N PHE A 9 2.13 12.49 -20.25
CA PHE A 9 1.93 13.71 -19.47
C PHE A 9 1.74 14.93 -20.38
N GLU A 10 2.53 15.03 -21.46
CA GLU A 10 2.43 16.14 -22.41
C GLU A 10 1.11 16.14 -23.20
N ARG A 11 0.57 14.96 -23.51
CA ARG A 11 -0.74 14.85 -24.17
C ARG A 11 -1.92 15.21 -23.26
N GLN A 12 -1.82 14.94 -21.96
CA GLN A 12 -2.89 15.30 -21.00
C GLN A 12 -2.91 16.80 -20.70
N THR A 13 -1.75 17.45 -20.59
CA THR A 13 -1.68 18.91 -20.39
C THR A 13 -2.14 19.69 -21.62
N ALA A 14 -1.84 19.21 -22.83
CA ALA A 14 -2.30 19.86 -24.06
C ALA A 14 -3.82 19.78 -24.27
N VAL A 15 -4.47 18.69 -23.82
CA VAL A 15 -5.93 18.54 -23.92
C VAL A 15 -6.66 19.47 -22.95
N GLY A 16 -6.09 19.77 -21.79
CA GLY A 16 -6.65 20.71 -20.82
C GLY A 16 -6.61 22.17 -21.25
N THR A 17 -5.56 22.62 -21.94
CA THR A 17 -5.43 24.04 -22.34
C THR A 17 -6.34 24.41 -23.50
N HIS A 18 -6.52 23.51 -24.48
CA HIS A 18 -7.36 23.76 -25.64
C HIS A 18 -8.87 23.63 -25.36
N THR A 19 -9.27 22.75 -24.43
CA THR A 19 -10.69 22.59 -24.07
C THR A 19 -11.20 23.76 -23.22
N VAL A 20 -10.37 24.31 -22.33
CA VAL A 20 -10.74 25.48 -21.51
C VAL A 20 -10.83 26.75 -22.38
N ALA A 21 -9.93 26.95 -23.35
CA ALA A 21 -9.99 28.09 -24.26
C ALA A 21 -11.24 28.08 -25.17
N ALA A 22 -11.70 26.90 -25.59
CA ALA A 22 -12.89 26.75 -26.43
C ALA A 22 -14.21 26.95 -25.67
N LEU A 23 -14.23 26.77 -24.34
CA LEU A 23 -15.44 26.86 -23.50
C LEU A 23 -15.65 28.22 -22.82
N THR A 24 -14.60 29.03 -22.63
CA THR A 24 -14.71 30.28 -21.83
C THR A 24 -14.26 31.55 -22.53
N GLY A 25 -13.64 31.48 -23.72
CA GLY A 25 -13.31 32.66 -24.52
C GLY A 25 -12.38 33.68 -23.85
N ALA A 26 -11.75 33.34 -22.74
CA ALA A 26 -10.86 34.23 -21.99
C ALA A 26 -9.62 33.46 -21.52
N THR A 27 -8.45 34.05 -21.74
CA THR A 27 -7.15 33.60 -21.22
C THR A 27 -7.24 33.46 -19.70
N ALA A 28 -7.33 32.21 -19.23
CA ALA A 28 -7.56 31.90 -17.82
C ALA A 28 -6.41 32.40 -16.96
N THR A 29 -6.71 33.30 -16.02
CA THR A 29 -5.77 33.77 -14.99
C THR A 29 -5.44 32.63 -14.03
N PRO A 30 -4.18 32.54 -13.55
CA PRO A 30 -3.67 31.40 -12.77
C PRO A 30 -4.43 31.13 -11.46
N GLY A 31 -5.15 32.11 -10.91
CA GLY A 31 -5.98 31.93 -9.71
C GLY A 31 -7.22 31.06 -9.92
N VAL A 32 -7.78 31.01 -11.14
CA VAL A 32 -8.99 30.23 -11.44
C VAL A 32 -8.65 28.74 -11.63
N MET A 33 -7.48 28.45 -12.18
CA MET A 33 -6.95 27.08 -12.33
C MET A 33 -6.71 26.41 -10.98
N GLN A 34 -6.17 27.14 -10.00
CA GLN A 34 -5.92 26.60 -8.66
C GLN A 34 -7.23 26.26 -7.93
N ALA A 35 -8.26 27.11 -8.05
CA ALA A 35 -9.56 26.87 -7.42
C ALA A 35 -10.31 25.65 -8.00
N LEU A 36 -10.18 25.41 -9.32
CA LEU A 36 -10.76 24.24 -9.97
C LEU A 36 -10.05 22.94 -9.57
N ILE A 37 -8.72 22.96 -9.49
CA ILE A 37 -7.91 21.83 -9.01
C ILE A 37 -8.27 21.49 -7.55
N ASP A 38 -8.41 22.51 -6.69
CA ASP A 38 -8.79 22.32 -5.30
C ASP A 38 -10.24 21.79 -5.15
N GLN A 39 -11.15 22.18 -6.04
CA GLN A 39 -12.53 21.66 -6.09
C GLN A 39 -12.60 20.19 -6.53
N GLU A 40 -11.81 19.78 -7.54
CA GLU A 40 -11.75 18.39 -7.98
C GLU A 40 -11.12 17.49 -6.90
N LEU A 41 -10.02 17.93 -6.26
CA LEU A 41 -9.41 17.23 -5.13
C LEU A 41 -10.31 17.14 -3.89
N ALA A 42 -11.14 18.17 -3.64
CA ALA A 42 -12.12 18.14 -2.56
C ALA A 42 -13.26 17.15 -2.85
N GLY A 43 -13.72 17.09 -4.10
CA GLY A 43 -14.75 16.15 -4.54
C GLY A 43 -14.32 14.68 -4.43
N GLU A 44 -13.08 14.36 -4.81
CA GLU A 44 -12.52 13.00 -4.65
C GLU A 44 -12.41 12.59 -3.17
N ARG A 45 -11.99 13.51 -2.29
CA ARG A 45 -11.91 13.28 -0.83
C ARG A 45 -13.27 13.11 -0.16
N GLU A 46 -14.33 13.72 -0.71
CA GLU A 46 -15.70 13.52 -0.22
C GLU A 46 -16.33 12.21 -0.72
N GLN A 47 -15.97 11.76 -1.92
CA GLN A 47 -16.46 10.49 -2.47
C GLN A 47 -15.87 9.27 -1.72
N GLU A 48 -14.63 9.33 -1.23
CA GLU A 48 -14.08 8.29 -0.33
C GLU A 48 -14.84 8.15 1.00
N ARG A 49 -15.59 9.17 1.43
CA ARG A 49 -16.24 9.23 2.76
C ARG A 49 -17.67 8.68 2.77
N LYS A 50 -18.28 8.33 1.63
CA LYS A 50 -19.70 7.96 1.54
C LYS A 50 -20.00 6.46 1.51
N HIS A 51 -19.00 5.59 1.58
CA HIS A 51 -19.24 4.16 1.79
C HIS A 51 -19.24 3.85 3.28
N PRO A 52 -20.41 3.63 3.93
CA PRO A 52 -20.45 3.13 5.29
C PRO A 52 -19.69 1.80 5.32
N ARG A 53 -18.54 1.81 6.01
CA ARG A 53 -17.68 0.64 6.12
C ARG A 53 -18.45 -0.47 6.77
N ARG A 54 -18.46 -1.65 6.16
CA ARG A 54 -19.16 -2.80 6.73
C ARG A 54 -18.53 -3.14 8.08
N PRO A 55 -19.30 -3.57 9.10
CA PRO A 55 -18.75 -3.93 10.41
C PRO A 55 -17.57 -4.91 10.34
N THR A 56 -17.61 -5.83 9.38
CA THR A 56 -16.52 -6.77 9.10
C THR A 56 -15.23 -6.08 8.66
N GLU A 57 -15.33 -5.00 7.89
CA GLU A 57 -14.19 -4.22 7.40
C GLU A 57 -13.54 -3.39 8.52
N VAL A 58 -14.36 -2.83 9.41
CA VAL A 58 -13.91 -2.15 10.63
C VAL A 58 -13.19 -3.12 11.57
N ARG A 59 -13.77 -4.30 11.84
CA ARG A 59 -13.16 -5.34 12.67
C ARG A 59 -11.86 -5.88 12.07
N ARG A 60 -11.79 -6.06 10.74
CA ARG A 60 -10.55 -6.46 10.05
C ARG A 60 -9.46 -5.41 10.22
N ARG A 61 -9.79 -4.11 10.14
CA ARG A 61 -8.82 -3.03 10.37
C ARG A 61 -8.25 -3.03 11.79
N GLN A 62 -9.06 -3.33 12.81
CA GLN A 62 -8.62 -3.40 14.21
C GLN A 62 -7.65 -4.56 14.49
N ARG A 63 -7.66 -5.62 13.67
CA ARG A 63 -6.79 -6.80 13.82
C ARG A 63 -5.54 -6.76 12.94
N ARG A 64 -5.19 -5.60 12.38
CA ARG A 64 -4.02 -5.47 11.50
C ARG A 64 -2.74 -5.40 12.33
N LEU A 65 -1.84 -6.34 12.08
CA LEU A 65 -0.47 -6.31 12.56
C LEU A 65 0.47 -6.07 11.37
N SER A 66 1.44 -5.19 11.55
CA SER A 66 2.47 -4.89 10.54
C SER A 66 3.76 -5.58 10.93
N LEU A 67 4.27 -6.45 10.07
CA LEU A 67 5.57 -7.11 10.25
C LEU A 67 6.65 -6.33 9.48
N VAL A 68 7.72 -5.98 10.17
CA VAL A 68 8.90 -5.33 9.57
C VAL A 68 10.06 -6.32 9.64
N PHE A 69 10.68 -6.59 8.50
CA PHE A 69 11.86 -7.45 8.40
C PHE A 69 13.12 -6.60 8.49
N SER A 70 14.17 -7.16 9.09
CA SER A 70 15.49 -6.53 9.14
C SER A 70 16.02 -6.24 7.73
N VAL A 71 16.93 -5.27 7.62
CA VAL A 71 17.60 -4.91 6.35
C VAL A 71 18.34 -6.11 5.76
N SER A 72 18.90 -6.98 6.62
CA SER A 72 19.56 -8.23 6.22
C SER A 72 18.62 -9.21 5.52
N ASN A 73 17.30 -9.08 5.70
CA ASN A 73 16.29 -9.92 5.09
C ASN A 73 15.43 -9.16 4.07
N LYS A 74 16.08 -8.35 3.23
CA LYS A 74 15.44 -7.53 2.17
C LYS A 74 14.51 -8.31 1.23
N ASP A 75 14.75 -9.61 1.04
CA ASP A 75 13.98 -10.45 0.14
C ASP A 75 12.85 -11.23 0.82
N ALA A 76 12.62 -11.04 2.13
CA ALA A 76 11.61 -11.78 2.90
C ALA A 76 10.22 -11.75 2.25
N VAL A 77 9.76 -10.56 1.87
CA VAL A 77 8.43 -10.38 1.26
C VAL A 77 8.32 -11.10 -0.08
N ARG A 78 9.39 -11.12 -0.88
CA ARG A 78 9.42 -11.86 -2.15
C ARG A 78 9.32 -13.36 -1.89
N ARG A 79 10.13 -13.88 -0.95
CA ARG A 79 10.11 -15.30 -0.57
C ARG A 79 8.74 -15.75 -0.05
N LEU A 80 8.07 -14.93 0.75
CA LEU A 80 6.70 -15.22 1.22
C LEU A 80 5.69 -15.23 0.08
N ARG A 81 5.82 -14.33 -0.90
CA ARG A 81 4.98 -14.31 -2.10
C ARG A 81 5.18 -15.55 -2.96
N ASP A 82 6.43 -16.00 -3.12
CA ASP A 82 6.76 -17.21 -3.88
C ASP A 82 6.18 -18.46 -3.20
N LEU A 83 6.25 -18.53 -1.86
CA LEU A 83 5.61 -19.58 -1.08
C LEU A 83 4.08 -19.57 -1.24
N ALA A 84 3.45 -18.40 -1.20
CA ALA A 84 2.00 -18.28 -1.42
C ALA A 84 1.60 -18.85 -2.79
N THR A 85 2.35 -18.52 -3.83
CA THR A 85 2.12 -19.08 -5.18
C THR A 85 2.33 -20.60 -5.19
N LYS A 86 3.43 -21.09 -4.60
CA LYS A 86 3.76 -22.53 -4.57
C LYS A 86 2.73 -23.35 -3.81
N TRP A 87 2.15 -22.81 -2.75
CA TRP A 87 1.13 -23.47 -1.92
C TRP A 87 -0.30 -23.21 -2.39
N ASN A 88 -0.47 -22.51 -3.51
CA ASN A 88 -1.77 -22.15 -4.07
C ASN A 88 -2.64 -21.32 -3.10
N ILE A 89 -2.02 -20.44 -2.32
CA ILE A 89 -2.66 -19.59 -1.32
C ILE A 89 -2.85 -18.18 -1.89
N PHE A 90 -4.08 -17.88 -2.32
CA PHE A 90 -4.44 -16.61 -2.96
C PHE A 90 -5.54 -15.88 -2.21
N ALA A 91 -5.57 -14.54 -2.35
CA ALA A 91 -6.63 -13.71 -1.82
C ALA A 91 -7.78 -13.60 -2.84
N ASN A 92 -8.93 -13.05 -2.41
CA ASN A 92 -10.11 -12.90 -3.26
C ASN A 92 -9.87 -12.04 -4.52
N ASN A 93 -8.80 -11.26 -4.55
CA ASN A 93 -8.38 -10.46 -5.71
C ASN A 93 -7.41 -11.20 -6.64
N GLY A 94 -7.16 -12.50 -6.43
CA GLY A 94 -6.23 -13.32 -7.21
C GLY A 94 -4.75 -13.07 -6.93
N ALA A 95 -4.40 -12.14 -6.04
CA ALA A 95 -3.01 -11.91 -5.63
C ALA A 95 -2.55 -12.97 -4.61
N PRO A 96 -1.26 -13.34 -4.57
CA PRO A 96 -0.75 -14.27 -3.56
C PRO A 96 -0.98 -13.73 -2.15
N ASN A 97 -1.57 -14.55 -1.27
CA ASN A 97 -1.97 -14.13 0.07
C ASN A 97 -0.82 -14.32 1.08
N VAL A 98 0.07 -13.33 1.09
CA VAL A 98 1.25 -13.27 1.97
C VAL A 98 0.88 -13.33 3.46
N SER A 99 -0.23 -12.70 3.87
CA SER A 99 -0.67 -12.72 5.27
C SER A 99 -1.03 -14.12 5.75
N ALA A 100 -1.73 -14.91 4.93
CA ALA A 100 -2.07 -16.29 5.29
C ALA A 100 -0.83 -17.17 5.40
N VAL A 101 0.17 -16.98 4.53
CA VAL A 101 1.46 -17.68 4.63
C VAL A 101 2.21 -17.28 5.89
N ALA A 102 2.27 -15.98 6.20
CA ALA A 102 2.93 -15.49 7.40
C ALA A 102 2.27 -16.05 8.67
N GLU A 103 0.93 -16.03 8.74
CA GLU A 103 0.17 -16.61 9.86
C GLU A 103 0.43 -18.11 10.00
N TYR A 104 0.36 -18.88 8.90
CA TYR A 104 0.63 -20.31 8.91
C TYR A 104 2.04 -20.67 9.43
N LEU A 105 3.03 -19.84 9.11
CA LEU A 105 4.41 -20.04 9.57
C LEU A 105 4.61 -19.58 11.03
N LEU A 106 3.94 -18.51 11.45
CA LEU A 106 4.11 -17.90 12.76
C LEU A 106 3.34 -18.64 13.86
N MET A 107 2.11 -19.09 13.58
CA MET A 107 1.25 -19.67 14.62
C MET A 107 1.87 -20.88 15.33
N PRO A 108 2.44 -21.88 14.63
CA PRO A 108 3.07 -23.02 15.33
C PRO A 108 4.27 -22.60 16.20
N ARG A 109 5.00 -21.56 15.80
CA ARG A 109 6.14 -21.02 16.56
C ARG A 109 5.69 -20.20 17.75
N LEU A 110 4.60 -19.45 17.62
CA LEU A 110 4.00 -18.72 18.72
C LEU A 110 3.48 -19.70 19.79
N GLU A 111 2.74 -20.72 19.37
CA GLU A 111 2.25 -21.77 20.28
C GLU A 111 3.39 -22.51 20.99
N ALA A 112 4.48 -22.82 20.27
CA ALA A 112 5.67 -23.40 20.88
C ALA A 112 6.32 -22.47 21.91
N ALA A 113 6.42 -21.18 21.61
CA ALA A 113 6.92 -20.18 22.57
C ALA A 113 6.01 -20.05 23.80
N GLU A 114 4.69 -20.08 23.62
CA GLU A 114 3.71 -20.04 24.72
C GLU A 114 3.80 -21.27 25.63
N ARG A 115 4.20 -22.43 25.08
CA ARG A 115 4.48 -23.65 25.85
C ARG A 115 5.86 -23.66 26.51
N GLY A 116 6.69 -22.64 26.27
CA GLY A 116 8.07 -22.59 26.78
C GLY A 116 9.05 -23.49 26.03
N GLU A 117 8.72 -23.93 24.81
CA GLU A 117 9.60 -24.77 23.98
C GLU A 117 10.65 -23.94 23.22
N ILE A 118 10.49 -22.62 23.17
CA ILE A 118 11.42 -21.68 22.57
C ILE A 118 12.00 -20.81 23.67
N GLU A 119 13.31 -20.91 23.88
CA GLU A 119 14.01 -20.03 24.79
C GLU A 119 13.98 -18.59 24.26
N PRO A 120 13.75 -17.59 25.13
CA PRO A 120 13.81 -16.20 24.72
C PRO A 120 15.24 -15.87 24.26
N PRO A 121 15.41 -14.97 23.28
CA PRO A 121 16.74 -14.52 22.90
C PRO A 121 17.43 -13.88 24.10
N ASP A 122 18.71 -14.24 24.33
CA ASP A 122 19.51 -13.66 25.41
C ASP A 122 19.52 -12.14 25.28
N SER A 123 19.03 -11.45 26.31
CA SER A 123 18.93 -9.99 26.31
C SER A 123 20.28 -9.26 26.42
N GLY A 124 21.40 -10.00 26.36
CA GLY A 124 22.77 -9.50 26.55
C GLY A 124 23.46 -8.93 25.31
N GLU A 125 22.88 -9.05 24.11
CA GLU A 125 23.47 -8.57 22.85
C GLU A 125 22.82 -7.27 22.34
N LYS A 126 22.39 -6.39 23.27
CA LYS A 126 21.62 -5.18 22.93
C LYS A 126 22.41 -3.89 22.74
N ASP A 127 23.75 -3.89 22.80
CA ASP A 127 24.49 -2.60 22.87
C ASP A 127 25.68 -2.38 21.93
N GLU A 128 25.98 -3.28 20.98
CA GLU A 128 27.08 -3.01 20.04
C GLU A 128 26.65 -3.13 18.58
N MET A 129 26.78 -2.01 17.86
CA MET A 129 26.66 -1.82 16.40
C MET A 129 25.28 -1.39 15.85
N TRP A 130 24.88 -0.17 16.22
CA TRP A 130 24.27 0.76 15.26
C TRP A 130 24.92 2.14 15.39
N PHE A 131 25.97 2.39 14.61
CA PHE A 131 26.45 3.73 14.23
C PHE A 131 26.45 3.82 12.70
#